data_AF-A0A7S2NFV7-F1
#
_entry.id   AF-A0A7S2NFV7-F1
#
_cell.length_a   1.000
_cell.length_b   1.000
_cell.length_c   1.000
_cell.angle_alpha   90.00
_cell.angle_beta   90.00
_cell.angle_gamma   90.00
#
_symmetry.space_group_name_H-M   'P 1'
#
loop_
_entity.id
_entity.type
_entity.pdbx_description
1 polymer ?
#
loop_
_entity_poly.entity_id
_entity_poly.type
_entity_poly.pdbx_seq_one_letter_code
_entity_poly.pdbx_strand_id
1 'polypeptide(L)'
;MVTYAAKLLFYIPFIFSVTGLVRSAEFDEELRAALKKASGETLRSFMRSTVCMACLVLLCLTCWELRFPAIGSTFIFLMTMLHVLLLVAIVMFLLVWKLSMLRIEGLREWVGGLPADTFGCWPEITREYQATVSLVDEMWRRSGLSFAYALIFASDMVFIILMFVVSKADIEKFVSEIWILTIKQIAVTCAGLFLWAQIHSACASGRHVQRSV
;
A
#
# COMPACT_ATOMS: atom_id res chain seq x y z
N MET A 1 8.83 -7.14 25.26
CA MET A 1 7.78 -6.10 25.41
C MET A 1 8.24 -4.72 24.97
N VAL A 2 9.33 -4.16 25.52
CA VAL A 2 9.84 -2.81 25.18
C VAL A 2 10.02 -2.61 23.66
N THR A 3 10.57 -3.60 22.95
CA THR A 3 10.79 -3.53 21.49
C THR A 3 9.48 -3.39 20.70
N TYR A 4 8.40 -4.08 21.11
CA TYR A 4 7.10 -4.01 20.44
C TYR A 4 6.38 -2.69 20.74
N ALA A 5 6.50 -2.19 21.97
CA ALA A 5 5.99 -0.87 22.34
C ALA A 5 6.72 0.25 21.57
N ALA A 6 8.05 0.16 21.43
CA ALA A 6 8.82 1.08 20.59
C ALA A 6 8.42 0.98 19.11
N LYS A 7 8.12 -0.23 18.62
CA LYS A 7 7.65 -0.44 17.24
C LYS A 7 6.34 0.30 16.94
N LEU A 8 5.41 0.35 17.89
CA LEU A 8 4.16 1.11 17.73
C LEU A 8 4.40 2.61 17.49
N LEU A 9 5.49 3.19 18.01
CA LEU A 9 5.82 4.60 17.78
C LEU A 9 6.11 4.89 16.31
N PHE A 10 6.68 3.93 15.57
CA PHE A 10 6.94 4.06 14.13
C PHE A 10 5.66 4.04 13.28
N TYR A 11 4.53 3.58 13.84
CA TYR A 11 3.23 3.65 13.19
C TYR A 11 2.49 4.97 13.43
N ILE A 12 2.95 5.84 14.33
CA ILE A 12 2.32 7.13 14.61
C ILE A 12 2.26 8.00 13.34
N PRO A 13 3.36 8.19 12.57
CA PRO A 13 3.31 8.94 11.32
C PRO A 13 2.31 8.33 10.32
N PHE A 14 2.23 7.01 10.25
CA PHE A 14 1.27 6.31 9.41
C PHE A 14 -0.19 6.62 9.78
N ILE A 15 -0.52 6.61 11.07
CA ILE A 15 -1.87 6.96 11.55
C ILE A 15 -2.23 8.40 11.14
N PHE A 16 -1.29 9.34 11.30
CA PHE A 16 -1.51 10.73 10.88
C PHE A 16 -1.68 10.85 9.36
N SER A 17 -0.82 10.21 8.56
CA SER A 17 -0.91 10.24 7.10
C SER A 17 -2.23 9.67 6.59
N VAL A 18 -2.66 8.52 7.12
CA VAL A 18 -3.95 7.91 6.75
C VAL A 18 -5.13 8.77 7.20
N THR A 19 -5.09 9.30 8.43
CA THR A 19 -6.17 10.17 8.92
C THR A 19 -6.28 11.44 8.09
N GLY A 20 -5.14 12.03 7.72
CA GLY A 20 -5.09 13.18 6.82
C GLY A 20 -5.66 12.86 5.43
N LEU A 21 -5.25 11.73 4.86
CA LEU A 21 -5.71 11.28 3.55
C LEU A 21 -7.22 10.99 3.53
N VAL A 22 -7.74 10.27 4.53
CA VAL A 22 -9.17 9.95 4.64
C VAL A 22 -10.02 11.21 4.84
N ARG A 23 -9.46 12.26 5.45
CA ARG A 23 -10.12 13.57 5.60
C ARG A 23 -9.93 14.50 4.42
N SER A 24 -9.08 14.15 3.44
CA SER A 24 -8.84 14.98 2.27
C SER A 24 -10.09 15.02 1.39
N ALA A 25 -10.57 16.23 1.11
CA ALA A 25 -11.69 16.45 0.21
C ALA A 25 -11.39 15.91 -1.21
N GLU A 26 -10.16 16.08 -1.67
CA GLU A 26 -9.70 15.60 -2.99
C GLU A 26 -9.76 14.07 -3.08
N PHE A 27 -9.35 13.37 -2.02
CA PHE A 27 -9.40 11.91 -1.96
C PHE A 27 -10.84 11.39 -1.93
N ASP A 28 -11.70 12.01 -1.10
CA ASP A 28 -13.12 11.63 -1.01
C ASP A 28 -13.88 11.91 -2.32
N GLU A 29 -13.59 13.03 -2.98
CA GLU A 29 -14.16 13.36 -4.29
C GLU A 29 -13.75 12.36 -5.36
N GLU A 30 -12.45 12.03 -5.48
CA GLU A 30 -11.98 11.06 -6.47
C GLU A 30 -12.54 9.66 -6.18
N LEU A 31 -12.58 9.24 -4.91
CA LEU A 31 -13.15 7.95 -4.55
C LEU A 31 -14.63 7.88 -4.94
N ARG A 32 -15.41 8.94 -4.68
CA ARG A 32 -16.82 9.02 -5.09
C ARG A 32 -16.96 9.05 -6.62
N ALA A 33 -16.09 9.78 -7.32
CA ALA A 33 -16.09 9.82 -8.78
C ALA A 33 -15.80 8.43 -9.38
N ALA A 34 -14.80 7.72 -8.85
CA ALA A 34 -14.46 6.37 -9.27
C ALA A 34 -15.61 5.38 -8.99
N LEU A 35 -16.31 5.52 -7.86
CA LEU A 35 -17.45 4.66 -7.50
C LEU A 35 -18.69 4.86 -8.38
N LYS A 36 -18.87 6.06 -8.95
CA LYS A 36 -19.99 6.38 -9.86
C LYS A 36 -19.76 5.92 -11.30
N LYS A 37 -18.50 5.75 -11.72
CA LYS A 37 -18.15 5.25 -13.06
C LYS A 37 -18.49 3.77 -13.20
N ALA A 38 -18.52 3.25 -14.44
CA ALA A 38 -18.68 1.82 -14.71
C ALA A 38 -17.61 0.95 -14.00
N SER A 39 -16.40 1.49 -13.80
CA SER A 39 -15.33 0.87 -13.00
C SER A 39 -15.62 0.78 -11.49
N GLY A 40 -16.69 1.43 -11.02
CA GLY A 40 -17.07 1.48 -9.61
C GLY A 40 -17.55 0.14 -9.04
N GLU A 41 -18.07 -0.77 -9.87
CA GLU A 41 -18.40 -2.13 -9.45
C GLU A 41 -17.12 -2.95 -9.19
N THR A 42 -16.15 -2.86 -10.11
CA THR A 42 -14.83 -3.48 -9.93
C THR A 42 -14.12 -2.93 -8.69
N LEU A 43 -14.17 -1.62 -8.45
CA LEU A 43 -13.58 -1.01 -7.26
C LEU A 43 -14.27 -1.49 -5.97
N ARG A 44 -15.60 -1.59 -5.96
CA ARG A 44 -16.35 -2.13 -4.80
C ARG A 44 -16.01 -3.58 -4.52
N SER A 45 -15.94 -4.41 -5.55
CA SER A 45 -15.56 -5.82 -5.43
C SER A 45 -14.13 -5.96 -4.90
N PHE A 46 -13.20 -5.16 -5.44
CA PHE A 46 -11.82 -5.09 -4.97
C PHE A 46 -11.75 -4.71 -3.48
N MET A 47 -12.36 -3.59 -3.07
CA MET A 47 -12.35 -3.15 -1.68
C MET A 47 -12.94 -4.20 -0.73
N ARG A 48 -14.07 -4.83 -1.09
CA ARG A 48 -14.68 -5.90 -0.28
C ARG A 48 -13.74 -7.09 -0.16
N SER A 49 -13.17 -7.56 -1.26
CA SER A 49 -12.24 -8.68 -1.27
C SER A 49 -11.00 -8.38 -0.41
N THR A 50 -10.41 -7.20 -0.58
CA THR A 50 -9.23 -6.78 0.20
C THR A 50 -9.53 -6.71 1.70
N VAL A 51 -10.67 -6.13 2.10
CA VAL A 51 -11.08 -6.07 3.52
C VAL A 51 -11.38 -7.46 4.07
N CYS A 52 -12.12 -8.30 3.33
CA CYS A 52 -12.40 -9.68 3.75
C CYS A 52 -11.12 -10.48 3.94
N MET A 53 -10.18 -10.40 3.00
CA MET A 53 -8.88 -11.07 3.11
C MET A 53 -8.07 -10.53 4.29
N ALA A 54 -8.05 -9.22 4.51
CA ALA A 54 -7.39 -8.62 5.66
C ALA A 54 -7.97 -9.12 7.00
N CYS A 55 -9.31 -9.18 7.11
CA CYS A 55 -10.00 -9.72 8.27
C CYS A 55 -9.71 -11.21 8.49
N LEU A 56 -9.68 -12.01 7.42
CA LEU A 56 -9.37 -13.44 7.49
C LEU A 56 -7.92 -13.67 7.96
N VAL A 57 -6.97 -12.88 7.43
CA VAL A 57 -5.57 -12.91 7.88
C VAL A 57 -5.47 -12.50 9.35
N LEU A 58 -6.16 -11.44 9.78
CA LEU A 58 -6.19 -11.04 11.19
C LEU A 58 -6.73 -12.15 12.10
N LEU A 59 -7.80 -12.82 11.68
CA LEU A 59 -8.38 -13.94 12.41
C LEU A 59 -7.38 -15.09 12.53
N CYS A 60 -6.74 -15.50 11.43
CA CYS A 60 -5.73 -16.55 11.45
C CYS A 60 -4.55 -16.21 12.38
N LEU A 61 -4.05 -14.98 12.32
CA LEU A 61 -2.96 -14.51 13.17
C LEU A 61 -3.37 -14.47 14.64
N THR A 62 -4.57 -13.99 14.94
CA THR A 62 -5.08 -13.97 16.32
C THR A 62 -5.26 -15.38 16.88
N CYS A 63 -5.80 -16.31 16.07
CA CYS A 63 -5.92 -17.72 16.44
C CYS A 63 -4.56 -18.40 16.67
N TRP A 64 -3.54 -18.01 15.91
CA TRP A 64 -2.17 -18.50 16.08
C TRP A 64 -1.57 -18.06 17.42
N GLU A 65 -1.68 -16.77 17.75
CA GLU A 65 -1.16 -16.20 19.01
C GLU A 65 -1.82 -16.81 20.24
N LEU A 66 -3.10 -17.17 20.17
CA LEU A 66 -3.83 -17.84 21.25
C LEU A 66 -3.28 -19.24 21.59
N ARG A 67 -2.47 -19.86 20.72
CA ARG A 67 -1.80 -21.13 21.01
C ARG A 67 -0.61 -21.01 21.96
N PHE A 68 -0.15 -19.79 22.26
CA PHE A 68 1.00 -19.53 23.13
C PHE A 68 0.60 -18.77 24.41
N PRO A 69 -0.23 -19.36 25.29
CA PRO A 69 -0.74 -18.69 26.49
C PRO A 69 0.35 -18.29 27.49
N ALA A 70 1.54 -18.88 27.40
CA ALA A 70 2.67 -18.62 28.30
C ALA A 70 3.30 -17.23 28.14
N ILE A 71 2.99 -16.48 27.07
CA ILE A 71 3.66 -15.22 26.74
C ILE A 71 3.00 -13.99 27.42
N GLY A 72 1.83 -14.18 28.05
CA GLY A 72 1.13 -13.16 28.83
C GLY A 72 0.22 -12.24 28.00
N SER A 73 -0.85 -11.73 28.63
CA SER A 73 -1.91 -10.95 27.95
C SER A 73 -1.42 -9.65 27.31
N THR A 74 -0.45 -8.96 27.92
CA THR A 74 0.12 -7.71 27.38
C THR A 74 0.85 -7.92 26.05
N PHE A 75 1.54 -9.06 25.88
CA PHE A 75 2.23 -9.38 24.64
C PHE A 75 1.22 -9.62 23.50
N ILE A 76 0.19 -10.44 23.77
CA ILE A 76 -0.88 -10.75 22.81
C ILE A 76 -1.54 -9.44 22.35
N PHE A 77 -1.87 -8.56 23.29
CA PHE A 77 -2.47 -7.25 22.97
C PHE A 77 -1.58 -6.39 22.04
N LEU A 78 -0.30 -6.23 22.36
CA LEU A 78 0.64 -5.43 21.54
C LEU A 78 0.82 -6.02 20.13
N MET A 79 0.88 -7.35 20.02
CA MET A 79 0.97 -8.03 18.73
C MET A 79 -0.30 -7.87 17.91
N THR A 80 -1.48 -8.04 18.50
CA THR A 80 -2.75 -7.80 17.80
C THR A 80 -2.83 -6.36 17.29
N MET A 81 -2.43 -5.37 18.09
CA MET A 81 -2.38 -3.96 17.66
C MET A 81 -1.47 -3.74 16.44
N LEU A 82 -0.26 -4.31 16.46
CA LEU A 82 0.66 -4.23 15.32
C LEU A 82 0.09 -4.90 14.07
N HIS A 83 -0.57 -6.05 14.20
CA HIS A 83 -1.21 -6.73 13.08
C HIS A 83 -2.35 -5.90 12.48
N VAL A 84 -3.19 -5.30 13.33
CA VAL A 84 -4.27 -4.41 12.88
C VAL A 84 -3.69 -3.22 12.10
N LEU A 85 -2.67 -2.54 12.66
CA LEU A 85 -2.04 -1.39 12.01
C LEU A 85 -1.39 -1.76 10.68
N LEU A 86 -0.70 -2.91 10.61
CA LEU A 86 -0.11 -3.41 9.37
C LEU A 86 -1.18 -3.71 8.31
N LEU A 87 -2.29 -4.33 8.69
CA LEU A 87 -3.38 -4.63 7.77
C LEU A 87 -4.07 -3.37 7.26
N VAL A 88 -4.30 -2.38 8.13
CA VAL A 88 -4.80 -1.05 7.71
C VAL A 88 -3.83 -0.42 6.72
N ALA A 89 -2.52 -0.53 6.97
CA ALA A 89 -1.49 -0.07 6.03
C ALA A 89 -1.58 -0.78 4.69
N ILE A 90 -1.73 -2.10 4.65
CA ILE A 90 -1.86 -2.83 3.38
C ILE A 90 -3.15 -2.43 2.64
N VAL A 91 -4.27 -2.32 3.33
CA VAL A 91 -5.56 -1.93 2.73
C VAL A 91 -5.48 -0.53 2.12
N MET A 92 -4.94 0.44 2.86
CA MET A 92 -4.77 1.81 2.36
C MET A 92 -3.81 1.88 1.17
N PHE A 93 -2.72 1.12 1.20
CA PHE A 93 -1.77 1.06 0.10
C PHE A 93 -2.46 0.59 -1.19
N LEU A 94 -3.18 -0.54 -1.08
CA LEU A 94 -3.89 -1.16 -2.19
C LEU A 94 -5.01 -0.28 -2.72
N LEU A 95 -5.73 0.44 -1.84
CA LEU A 95 -6.77 1.38 -2.25
C LEU A 95 -6.18 2.55 -3.04
N VAL A 96 -5.13 3.20 -2.52
CA VAL A 96 -4.48 4.33 -3.18
C VAL A 96 -3.83 3.89 -4.50
N TRP A 97 -3.20 2.72 -4.52
CA TRP A 97 -2.68 2.12 -5.75
C TRP A 97 -3.81 1.90 -6.78
N LYS A 98 -4.93 1.29 -6.38
CA LYS A 98 -6.03 1.00 -7.31
C LYS A 98 -6.67 2.26 -7.88
N LEU A 99 -6.86 3.29 -7.06
CA LEU A 99 -7.35 4.60 -7.50
C LEU A 99 -6.38 5.27 -8.48
N SER A 100 -5.08 5.23 -8.17
CA SER A 100 -4.03 5.76 -9.06
C SER A 100 -4.08 5.06 -10.43
N MET A 101 -4.19 3.73 -10.44
CA MET A 101 -4.31 2.94 -11.67
C MET A 101 -5.56 3.30 -12.47
N LEU A 102 -6.74 3.36 -11.82
CA LEU A 102 -7.99 3.71 -12.50
C LEU A 102 -7.93 5.11 -13.14
N ARG A 103 -7.25 6.06 -12.49
CA ARG A 103 -7.05 7.41 -13.03
C ARG A 103 -6.15 7.40 -14.26
N ILE A 104 -5.02 6.70 -14.18
CA ILE A 104 -4.04 6.59 -15.29
C ILE A 104 -4.65 5.84 -16.47
N GLU A 105 -5.34 4.73 -16.23
CA GLU A 105 -6.03 3.94 -17.25
C GLU A 105 -7.12 4.77 -17.94
N GLY A 106 -7.95 5.49 -17.17
CA GLY A 106 -8.98 6.37 -17.73
C GLY A 106 -8.40 7.49 -18.60
N LEU A 107 -7.28 8.10 -18.19
CA LEU A 107 -6.56 9.09 -19.01
C LEU A 107 -6.04 8.45 -20.30
N ARG A 108 -5.45 7.25 -20.21
CA ARG A 108 -4.90 6.52 -21.36
C ARG A 108 -5.98 6.15 -22.37
N GLU A 109 -7.13 5.65 -21.91
CA GLU A 109 -8.28 5.31 -22.75
C GLU A 109 -8.82 6.55 -23.48
N TRP A 110 -8.99 7.66 -22.74
CA TRP A 110 -9.46 8.92 -23.34
C TRP A 110 -8.49 9.43 -24.41
N VAL A 111 -7.17 9.49 -24.13
CA VAL A 111 -6.15 9.90 -25.11
C VAL A 111 -6.09 8.95 -26.32
N GLY A 112 -6.34 7.66 -26.11
CA GLY A 112 -6.40 6.64 -27.17
C GLY A 112 -7.59 6.81 -28.11
N GLY A 113 -8.71 7.35 -27.62
CA GLY A 113 -9.91 7.63 -28.41
C GLY A 113 -9.87 8.93 -29.22
N LEU A 114 -8.86 9.78 -29.02
CA LEU A 114 -8.76 11.06 -29.72
C LEU A 114 -8.20 10.92 -31.16
N PRO A 115 -8.68 11.72 -32.14
CA PRO A 115 -8.20 11.71 -33.52
C PRO A 115 -6.70 12.00 -33.65
N ALA A 116 -6.06 11.49 -34.71
CA ALA A 116 -4.63 11.60 -34.94
C ALA A 116 -4.13 13.04 -35.22
N ASP A 117 -4.98 13.92 -35.75
CA ASP A 117 -4.68 15.34 -36.04
C ASP A 117 -4.84 16.23 -34.80
N THR A 118 -4.20 15.84 -33.71
CA THR A 118 -4.50 16.28 -32.34
C THR A 118 -3.91 17.65 -31.95
N PHE A 119 -3.57 18.54 -32.89
CA PHE A 119 -2.93 19.82 -32.56
C PHE A 119 -3.78 20.71 -31.63
N GLY A 120 -5.10 20.67 -31.76
CA GLY A 120 -6.03 21.45 -30.93
C GLY A 120 -6.31 20.89 -29.54
N CYS A 121 -6.11 19.59 -29.31
CA CYS A 121 -6.45 18.95 -28.03
C CYS A 121 -5.25 18.78 -27.09
N TRP A 122 -4.01 19.06 -27.54
CA TRP A 122 -2.82 18.99 -26.69
C TRP A 122 -2.93 19.79 -25.40
N PRO A 123 -3.44 21.05 -25.39
CA PRO A 123 -3.60 21.80 -24.15
C PRO A 123 -4.50 21.09 -23.14
N GLU A 124 -5.58 20.48 -23.61
CA GLU A 124 -6.52 19.72 -22.77
C GLU A 124 -5.89 18.43 -22.26
N ILE A 125 -5.18 17.68 -23.12
CA ILE A 125 -4.45 16.47 -22.73
C ILE A 125 -3.39 16.78 -21.68
N THR A 126 -2.61 17.84 -21.87
CA THR A 126 -1.59 18.27 -20.91
C THR A 126 -2.23 18.66 -19.58
N ARG A 127 -3.37 19.36 -19.60
CA ARG A 127 -4.09 19.71 -18.37
C ARG A 127 -4.56 18.48 -17.61
N GLU A 128 -5.18 17.50 -18.28
CA GLU A 128 -5.67 16.27 -17.65
C GLU A 128 -4.51 15.37 -17.16
N TYR A 129 -3.39 15.37 -17.88
CA TYR A 129 -2.17 14.71 -17.42
C TYR A 129 -1.63 15.35 -16.15
N GLN A 130 -1.49 16.67 -16.11
CA GLN A 130 -1.02 17.39 -14.93
C GLN A 130 -1.96 17.20 -13.73
N ALA A 131 -3.28 17.23 -13.95
CA ALA A 131 -4.26 16.95 -12.91
C ALA A 131 -4.11 15.53 -12.36
N THR A 132 -3.89 14.53 -13.22
CA THR A 132 -3.66 13.14 -12.81
C THR A 132 -2.37 12.99 -12.00
N VAL A 133 -1.26 13.60 -12.46
CA VAL A 133 0.02 13.58 -11.74
C VAL A 133 -0.11 14.27 -10.38
N SER A 134 -0.75 15.44 -10.33
CA SER A 134 -0.95 16.19 -9.09
C SER A 134 -1.74 15.40 -8.06
N LEU A 135 -2.81 14.72 -8.49
CA LEU A 135 -3.64 13.90 -7.61
C LEU A 135 -2.88 12.68 -7.07
N VAL A 136 -2.13 11.98 -7.92
CA VAL A 136 -1.30 10.85 -7.49
C VAL A 136 -0.21 11.33 -6.53
N ASP A 137 0.45 12.46 -6.80
CA ASP A 137 1.43 13.06 -5.90
C ASP A 137 0.82 13.46 -4.55
N GLU A 138 -0.41 14.00 -4.57
CA GLU A 138 -1.14 14.34 -3.35
C GLU A 138 -1.39 13.10 -2.49
N MET A 139 -1.96 12.04 -3.09
CA MET A 139 -2.30 10.81 -2.37
C MET A 139 -1.09 10.08 -1.79
N TRP A 140 0.05 10.10 -2.48
CA TRP A 140 1.24 9.34 -2.07
C TRP A 140 2.23 10.19 -1.28
N ARG A 141 2.68 11.32 -1.84
CA ARG A 141 3.78 12.12 -1.29
C ARG A 141 3.27 13.18 -0.32
N ARG A 142 2.29 14.00 -0.71
CA ARG A 142 1.87 15.16 0.11
C ARG A 142 1.03 14.75 1.32
N SER A 143 0.30 13.63 1.23
CA SER A 143 -0.33 12.97 2.38
C SER A 143 0.66 12.41 3.41
N GLY A 144 1.96 12.32 3.08
CA GLY A 144 2.98 11.68 3.91
C GLY A 144 2.88 10.15 3.92
N LEU A 145 2.05 9.55 3.09
CA LEU A 145 1.80 8.11 3.07
C LEU A 145 3.05 7.33 2.63
N SER A 146 3.74 7.76 1.58
CA SER A 146 4.98 7.13 1.11
C SER A 146 6.08 7.12 2.18
N PHE A 147 6.24 8.24 2.89
CA PHE A 147 7.21 8.35 3.98
C PHE A 147 6.83 7.41 5.13
N ALA A 148 5.55 7.35 5.50
CA ALA A 148 5.07 6.46 6.55
C ALA A 148 5.30 4.98 6.24
N TYR A 149 5.06 4.55 4.99
CA TYR A 149 5.41 3.19 4.58
C TYR A 149 6.92 2.95 4.69
N ALA A 150 7.75 3.85 4.14
CA ALA A 150 9.20 3.72 4.22
C ALA A 150 9.69 3.57 5.66
N LEU A 151 9.10 4.31 6.60
CA LEU A 151 9.42 4.23 8.02
C LEU A 151 9.02 2.89 8.64
N ILE A 152 7.82 2.36 8.32
CA ILE A 152 7.39 1.03 8.76
C ILE A 152 8.37 -0.03 8.25
N PHE A 153 8.70 -0.01 6.95
CA PHE A 153 9.65 -0.93 6.33
C PHE A 153 11.04 -0.85 6.97
N ALA A 154 11.55 0.36 7.22
CA ALA A 154 12.84 0.57 7.87
C ALA A 154 12.82 0.02 9.31
N SER A 155 11.74 0.26 10.05
CA SER A 155 11.58 -0.25 11.41
C SER A 155 11.55 -1.79 11.46
N ASP A 156 10.91 -2.43 10.47
CA ASP A 156 10.88 -3.89 10.33
C ASP A 156 12.28 -4.45 10.06
N MET A 157 13.06 -3.81 9.19
CA MET A 157 14.44 -4.21 8.91
C MET A 157 15.33 -4.10 10.16
N VAL A 158 15.25 -2.97 10.88
CA VAL A 158 15.99 -2.79 12.13
C VAL A 158 15.59 -3.85 13.16
N PHE A 159 14.31 -4.20 13.24
CA PHE A 159 13.82 -5.25 14.14
C PHE A 159 14.38 -6.62 13.79
N ILE A 160 14.40 -6.99 12.50
CA ILE A 160 14.98 -8.26 12.03
C ILE A 160 16.48 -8.31 12.38
N ILE A 161 17.22 -7.21 12.16
CA ILE A 161 18.65 -7.12 12.50
C ILE A 161 18.87 -7.22 14.01
N LEU A 162 18.04 -6.56 14.83
CA LEU A 162 18.16 -6.62 16.28
C LEU A 162 17.92 -8.03 16.81
N MET A 163 16.87 -8.69 16.29
CA MET A 163 16.64 -10.11 16.59
C MET A 163 17.85 -10.95 16.18
N PHE A 164 18.44 -10.67 15.02
CA PHE A 164 19.64 -11.37 14.56
C PHE A 164 20.83 -11.24 15.52
N VAL A 165 21.05 -10.06 16.08
CA VAL A 165 22.20 -9.80 16.99
C VAL A 165 21.99 -10.42 18.37
N VAL A 166 20.77 -10.41 18.90
CA VAL A 166 20.47 -10.79 20.29
C VAL A 166 20.35 -12.31 20.49
N SER A 167 19.83 -13.05 19.52
CA SER A 167 19.45 -14.46 19.71
C SER A 167 20.57 -15.48 19.46
N LYS A 168 21.82 -15.16 19.85
CA LYS A 168 22.99 -16.06 19.71
C LYS A 168 22.91 -17.39 20.50
N ALA A 169 21.85 -17.62 21.28
CA ALA A 169 21.78 -18.72 22.24
C ALA A 169 21.12 -20.01 21.71
N ASP A 170 20.40 -19.98 20.58
CA ASP A 170 19.69 -21.18 20.08
C ASP A 170 19.52 -21.15 18.55
N ILE A 171 20.57 -21.55 17.83
CA ILE A 171 20.80 -21.25 16.40
C ILE A 171 19.71 -21.86 15.49
N GLU A 172 19.23 -23.08 15.74
CA GLU A 172 18.28 -23.75 14.82
C GLU A 172 16.88 -23.12 14.82
N LYS A 173 16.30 -22.91 16.01
CA LYS A 173 14.97 -22.28 16.14
C LYS A 173 15.01 -20.82 15.65
N PHE A 174 16.09 -20.13 15.97
CA PHE A 174 16.40 -18.77 15.54
C PHE A 174 16.53 -18.61 14.02
N VAL A 175 17.22 -19.53 13.36
CA VAL A 175 17.38 -19.53 11.89
C VAL A 175 15.99 -19.63 11.25
N SER A 176 15.13 -20.56 11.69
CA SER A 176 13.79 -20.71 11.11
C SER A 176 12.90 -19.47 11.26
N GLU A 177 12.90 -18.80 12.42
CA GLU A 177 12.07 -17.62 12.69
C GLU A 177 12.56 -16.39 11.91
N ILE A 178 13.88 -16.16 11.83
CA ILE A 178 14.45 -15.08 11.03
C ILE A 178 14.21 -15.31 9.54
N TRP A 179 14.32 -16.54 9.05
CA TRP A 179 14.03 -16.86 7.65
C TRP A 179 12.58 -16.52 7.30
N ILE A 180 11.63 -16.88 8.16
CA ILE A 180 10.21 -16.55 7.95
C ILE A 180 9.99 -15.03 7.91
N LEU A 181 10.57 -14.29 8.87
CA LEU A 181 10.46 -12.82 8.91
C LEU A 181 11.11 -12.16 7.69
N THR A 182 12.25 -12.67 7.25
CA THR A 182 13.00 -12.15 6.09
C THR A 182 12.26 -12.45 4.78
N ILE A 183 11.77 -13.68 4.60
CA ILE A 183 10.97 -14.05 3.43
C ILE A 183 9.70 -13.22 3.36
N LYS A 184 9.00 -13.00 4.49
CA LYS A 184 7.86 -12.10 4.56
C LYS A 184 8.23 -10.70 4.08
N GLN A 185 9.34 -10.16 4.58
CA GLN A 185 9.77 -8.80 4.25
C GLN A 185 10.15 -8.65 2.77
N ILE A 186 10.83 -9.65 2.21
CA ILE A 186 11.15 -9.72 0.78
C ILE A 186 9.86 -9.79 -0.03
N ALA A 187 8.93 -10.68 0.31
CA ALA A 187 7.67 -10.84 -0.40
C ALA A 187 6.84 -9.54 -0.42
N VAL A 188 6.73 -8.86 0.73
CA VAL A 188 6.02 -7.57 0.83
C VAL A 188 6.73 -6.50 0.01
N THR A 189 8.06 -6.45 0.03
CA THR A 189 8.85 -5.49 -0.76
C THR A 189 8.69 -5.74 -2.26
N CYS A 190 8.81 -6.99 -2.70
CA CYS A 190 8.61 -7.39 -4.09
C CYS A 190 7.19 -7.07 -4.56
N ALA A 191 6.16 -7.34 -3.74
CA ALA A 191 4.78 -6.99 -4.05
C ALA A 191 4.60 -5.47 -4.17
N GLY A 192 5.16 -4.69 -3.24
CA GLY A 192 5.15 -3.23 -3.31
C GLY A 192 5.82 -2.70 -4.59
N LEU A 193 7.04 -3.18 -4.89
CA LEU A 193 7.77 -2.81 -6.10
C LEU A 193 7.03 -3.21 -7.38
N PHE A 194 6.38 -4.37 -7.39
CA PHE A 194 5.57 -4.81 -8.52
C PHE A 194 4.38 -3.88 -8.76
N LEU A 195 3.65 -3.50 -7.71
CA LEU A 195 2.53 -2.57 -7.81
C LEU A 195 2.97 -1.17 -8.25
N TRP A 196 4.14 -0.70 -7.79
CA TRP A 196 4.77 0.52 -8.27
C TRP A 196 5.18 0.43 -9.74
N ALA A 197 5.75 -0.70 -10.16
CA ALA A 197 6.11 -0.95 -11.55
C ALA A 197 4.89 -0.94 -12.47
N GLN A 198 3.71 -1.36 -11.98
CA GLN A 198 2.46 -1.26 -12.73
C GLN A 198 2.01 0.18 -12.95
N ILE A 199 2.16 1.06 -11.95
CA ILE A 199 1.90 2.49 -12.14
C ILE A 199 2.83 3.04 -13.24
N HIS A 200 4.13 2.71 -13.16
CA HIS A 200 5.10 3.16 -14.15
C HIS A 200 4.80 2.62 -15.55
N SER A 201 4.43 1.34 -15.68
CA SER A 201 4.09 0.74 -16.98
C SER A 201 2.79 1.29 -17.55
N ALA A 202 1.81 1.63 -16.71
CA ALA A 202 0.58 2.31 -17.13
C ALA A 202 0.85 3.74 -17.63
N CYS A 203 1.83 4.43 -17.05
CA CYS A 203 2.30 5.74 -17.50
C CYS A 203 3.08 5.70 -18.83
N ALA A 204 3.67 4.56 -19.21
CA ALA A 204 4.35 4.43 -20.50
C ALA A 204 3.31 4.51 -21.64
N SER A 205 3.50 5.49 -22.55
CA SER A 205 2.48 5.78 -23.56
C SER A 205 2.23 4.58 -24.49
N GLY A 206 0.97 4.15 -24.61
CA GLY A 206 0.56 3.16 -25.63
C GLY A 206 0.79 3.66 -27.07
N ARG A 207 0.90 4.97 -27.29
CA ARG A 207 1.21 5.59 -28.59
C ARG A 207 2.63 5.27 -29.09
N HIS A 208 3.59 4.96 -28.22
CA HIS A 208 4.93 4.55 -28.65
C HIS A 208 4.96 3.11 -29.18
N VAL A 209 4.12 2.22 -28.68
CA VAL A 209 4.08 0.81 -29.10
C VAL A 209 3.34 0.61 -30.42
N GLN A 210 2.32 1.44 -30.70
CA GLN A 210 1.59 1.39 -31.98
C GLN A 210 2.23 2.21 -33.10
N ARG A 211 3.22 3.06 -32.82
CA ARG A 211 3.88 3.93 -33.81
C ARG A 211 5.38 3.66 -33.98
N SER A 212 5.95 2.63 -33.33
CA SER A 212 7.23 2.07 -33.74
C SER A 212 7.01 1.20 -34.98
N VAL A 213 6.85 1.88 -36.12
CA VAL A 213 7.09 1.31 -37.46
C VAL A 213 8.54 1.56 -37.80
#